data_AF-A0A3N2PWH8-F1
#
_entry.id   AF-A0A3N2PWH8-F1
#
_cell.length_a   1.000
_cell.length_b   1.000
_cell.length_c   1.000
_cell.angle_alpha   90.00
_cell.angle_beta   90.00
_cell.angle_gamma   90.00
#
_symmetry.space_group_name_H-M   'P 1'
#
loop_
_entity.id
_entity.type
_entity.pdbx_description
1 polymer ?
#
loop_
_entity_poly.entity_id
_entity_poly.type
_entity_poly.pdbx_seq_one_letter_code
_entity_poly.pdbx_strand_id
1 'polypeptide(L)'
;MRGTALDPQRHYKKDSLKPRIPRYAHIGRIIEGPTEFYSSRLTRRERKRTLVQEIMAAEAASTKFKSKYENIGAQKSSGKKAFYKKLVAHRRRRN
;
A
#
# COMPACT_ATOMS: atom_id res chain seq x y z
N MET A 1 -3.99 -8.52 0.33
CA MET A 1 -3.16 -7.98 -0.77
C MET A 1 -1.71 -8.31 -0.47
N ARG A 2 -0.99 -8.90 -1.42
CA ARG A 2 0.47 -9.12 -1.40
C ARG A 2 1.01 -8.69 -2.78
N GLY A 3 2.31 -8.44 -2.92
CA GLY A 3 2.94 -8.18 -4.22
C GLY A 3 2.88 -6.75 -4.71
N THR A 4 2.61 -6.58 -6.00
CA THR A 4 2.64 -5.30 -6.74
C THR A 4 1.84 -4.16 -6.13
N ALA A 5 0.83 -4.48 -5.30
CA ALA A 5 0.08 -3.49 -4.56
C ALA A 5 0.87 -2.86 -3.40
N LEU A 6 1.79 -3.60 -2.79
CA LEU A 6 2.65 -3.16 -1.67
C LEU A 6 4.03 -2.72 -2.14
N ASP A 7 4.63 -3.46 -3.08
CA ASP A 7 5.94 -3.14 -3.66
C ASP A 7 5.88 -3.36 -5.18
N PRO A 8 6.05 -2.30 -5.99
CA PRO A 8 6.01 -2.39 -7.46
C PRO A 8 7.03 -3.37 -8.05
N GLN A 9 8.14 -3.66 -7.35
CA GLN A 9 9.19 -4.54 -7.85
C GLN A 9 8.97 -6.01 -7.51
N ARG A 10 8.05 -6.33 -6.58
CA ARG A 10 7.82 -7.70 -6.12
C ARG A 10 6.56 -8.30 -6.73
N HIS A 11 6.76 -9.19 -7.69
CA HIS A 11 5.70 -9.97 -8.33
C HIS A 11 5.60 -11.37 -7.69
N TYR A 12 4.50 -11.66 -6.99
CA TYR A 12 4.24 -13.01 -6.46
C TYR A 12 3.32 -13.80 -7.38
N LYS A 13 3.31 -15.12 -7.20
CA LYS A 13 2.32 -16.02 -7.82
C LYS A 13 0.91 -15.57 -7.46
N LYS A 14 0.02 -15.55 -8.46
CA LYS A 14 -1.39 -15.17 -8.28
C LYS A 14 -2.14 -16.34 -7.67
N ASP A 15 -2.49 -16.24 -6.39
CA ASP A 15 -3.51 -17.10 -5.80
C ASP A 15 -4.88 -16.51 -6.18
N SER A 16 -5.58 -17.18 -7.11
CA SER A 16 -6.82 -16.70 -7.75
C SER A 16 -8.07 -16.81 -6.86
N LEU A 17 -7.95 -17.43 -5.68
CA LEU A 17 -9.04 -17.45 -4.71
C LEU A 17 -8.94 -16.20 -3.82
N LYS A 18 -10.02 -15.42 -3.79
CA LYS A 18 -10.31 -14.41 -2.75
C LYS A 18 -9.70 -14.92 -1.45
N PRO A 19 -8.65 -14.26 -0.88
CA PRO A 19 -7.83 -14.87 0.16
C PRO A 19 -8.72 -15.24 1.33
N ARG A 20 -9.11 -16.52 1.38
CA ARG A 20 -9.94 -17.06 2.44
C ARG A 20 -9.03 -17.10 3.64
N ILE A 21 -9.42 -16.39 4.70
CA ILE A 21 -8.74 -16.52 5.98
C ILE A 21 -8.78 -18.01 6.31
N PRO A 22 -7.62 -18.66 6.49
CA PRO A 22 -7.59 -20.09 6.76
C PRO A 22 -8.32 -20.35 8.09
N ARG A 23 -8.97 -21.51 8.21
CA ARG A 23 -9.72 -21.89 9.43
C ARG A 23 -8.82 -21.87 10.68
N TYR A 24 -7.54 -22.17 10.49
CA TYR A 24 -6.52 -22.13 11.52
C TYR A 24 -5.35 -21.26 11.05
N ALA A 25 -4.91 -20.34 11.91
CA ALA A 25 -3.78 -19.48 11.65
C ALA A 25 -3.02 -19.23 12.95
N HIS A 26 -1.69 -19.21 12.88
CA HIS A 26 -0.84 -18.77 13.98
C HIS A 26 -0.01 -17.57 13.51
N ILE A 27 0.11 -16.58 14.38
CA ILE A 27 0.95 -15.41 14.16
C ILE A 27 2.27 -15.66 14.89
N GLY A 28 3.34 -15.79 14.13
CA GLY A 28 4.69 -16.03 14.65
C GLY A 28 5.63 -14.87 14.35
N ARG A 29 6.80 -14.93 14.97
CA ARG A 29 7.91 -14.01 14.71
C ARG A 29 9.14 -14.80 14.31
N ILE A 30 9.90 -14.30 13.35
CA ILE A 30 11.14 -14.92 12.91
C ILE A 30 12.21 -14.73 14.00
N ILE A 31 12.85 -15.83 14.39
CA ILE A 31 14.05 -15.83 15.21
C ILE A 31 15.23 -15.89 14.25
N GLU A 32 16.02 -14.83 14.20
CA GLU A 32 17.17 -14.74 13.29
C GLU A 32 18.29 -15.71 13.73
N GLY A 33 18.97 -16.30 12.76
CA GLY A 33 20.06 -17.23 13.02
C GLY A 33 21.27 -16.60 13.74
N PRO A 34 22.16 -17.42 14.32
CA PRO A 34 23.36 -16.93 15.00
C PRO A 34 24.46 -16.46 14.04
N THR A 35 24.38 -16.77 12.74
CA THR A 35 25.45 -16.51 11.76
C THR A 35 25.31 -15.17 11.02
N GLU A 36 24.15 -14.51 11.08
CA GLU A 36 23.92 -13.23 10.41
C GLU A 36 23.50 -12.15 11.41
N PHE A 37 24.40 -11.19 11.67
CA PHE A 37 24.16 -10.11 12.64
C PHE A 37 23.77 -8.78 12.00
N TYR A 38 24.29 -8.44 10.81
CA TYR A 38 24.20 -7.09 10.25
C TYR A 38 23.32 -6.96 9.00
N SER A 39 23.04 -8.05 8.29
CA SER A 39 22.28 -8.03 7.02
C SER A 39 20.78 -8.18 7.23
N SER A 40 20.38 -9.26 7.91
CA SER A 40 19.00 -9.75 7.98
C SER A 40 18.33 -9.46 9.33
N ARG A 41 19.10 -9.06 10.34
CA ARG A 41 18.63 -8.81 11.70
C ARG A 41 18.12 -7.38 11.86
N LEU A 42 16.88 -7.25 12.33
CA LEU A 42 16.31 -5.95 12.66
C LEU A 42 16.77 -5.49 14.04
N THR A 43 17.04 -4.20 14.19
CA THR A 43 17.35 -3.62 15.50
C THR A 43 16.12 -3.62 16.42
N ARG A 44 16.33 -3.47 17.73
CA ARG A 44 15.24 -3.40 18.73
C ARG A 44 14.21 -2.31 18.42
N ARG A 45 14.61 -1.21 17.78
CA ARG A 45 13.73 -0.06 17.47
C ARG A 45 12.88 -0.29 16.23
N GLU A 46 13.41 -1.02 15.26
CA GLU A 46 12.73 -1.31 13.99
C GLU A 46 11.68 -2.41 14.16
N ARG A 47 11.91 -3.35 15.08
CA ARG A 47 10.96 -4.42 15.41
C ARG A 47 9.63 -3.84 15.92
N LYS A 48 8.55 -4.08 15.19
CA LYS A 48 7.19 -3.65 15.58
C LYS A 48 6.35 -4.85 16.04
N ARG A 49 5.14 -4.56 16.53
CA ARG A 49 4.22 -5.59 17.05
C ARG A 49 3.43 -6.28 15.93
N THR A 50 3.17 -5.58 14.83
CA THR A 50 2.33 -6.07 13.75
C THR A 50 2.95 -5.75 12.39
N LEU A 51 2.65 -6.59 11.39
CA LEU A 51 3.10 -6.39 10.01
C LEU A 51 2.68 -5.03 9.45
N VAL A 52 1.48 -4.54 9.81
CA VAL A 52 0.98 -3.24 9.35
C VAL A 52 1.83 -2.09 9.88
N GLN A 53 2.27 -2.16 11.14
CA GLN A 53 3.15 -1.14 11.73
C GLN A 53 4.52 -1.12 11.04
N GLU A 54 5.05 -2.27 10.67
CA GLU A 54 6.32 -2.36 9.92
C GLU A 54 6.17 -1.71 8.54
N ILE A 55 5.07 -2.01 7.84
CA ILE A 55 4.77 -1.42 6.53
C ILE A 55 4.59 0.10 6.63
N MET A 56 3.88 0.59 7.66
CA MET A 56 3.68 2.04 7.86
C MET A 56 4.99 2.77 8.17
N ALA A 57 5.88 2.14 8.96
CA ALA A 57 7.20 2.69 9.23
C ALA A 57 8.06 2.76 7.95
N ALA A 58 7.99 1.74 7.08
CA ALA A 58 8.68 1.75 5.80
C ALA A 58 8.07 2.76 4.80
N GLU A 59 6.75 2.95 4.81
CA GLU A 59 6.09 3.92 3.94
C GLU A 59 6.44 5.36 4.30
N ALA A 60 6.62 5.67 5.58
CA ALA A 60 7.05 7.00 6.02
C ALA A 60 8.32 7.48 5.31
N ALA A 61 9.22 6.55 4.91
CA ALA A 61 10.41 6.87 4.12
C ALA A 61 10.17 6.84 2.59
N SER A 62 9.22 6.02 2.11
CA SER A 62 9.04 5.72 0.69
C SER A 62 8.04 6.64 -0.01
N THR A 63 7.00 7.13 0.68
CA THR A 63 5.88 7.97 0.16
C THR A 63 5.09 7.41 -1.04
N LYS A 64 5.42 6.20 -1.51
CA LYS A 64 4.83 5.57 -2.70
C LYS A 64 3.34 5.29 -2.57
N PHE A 65 2.85 4.93 -1.39
CA PHE A 65 1.42 4.68 -1.19
C PHE A 65 0.62 5.97 -1.31
N LYS A 66 1.08 7.05 -0.67
CA LYS A 66 0.46 8.38 -0.81
C LYS A 66 0.38 8.83 -2.27
N SER A 67 1.50 8.83 -2.99
CA SER A 67 1.52 9.29 -4.39
C SER A 67 0.65 8.41 -5.29
N LYS A 68 0.67 7.08 -5.13
CA LYS A 68 -0.19 6.20 -5.91
C LYS A 68 -1.67 6.38 -5.58
N TYR A 69 -1.99 6.59 -4.30
CA TYR A 69 -3.35 6.87 -3.85
C TYR A 69 -3.90 8.16 -4.48
N GLU A 70 -3.13 9.25 -4.43
CA GLU A 70 -3.52 10.53 -5.03
C GLU A 70 -3.73 10.41 -6.54
N ASN A 71 -2.82 9.73 -7.25
CA ASN A 71 -2.95 9.47 -8.68
C ASN A 71 -4.22 8.68 -9.02
N ILE A 72 -4.51 7.62 -8.27
CA ILE A 72 -5.74 6.84 -8.42
C ILE A 72 -6.96 7.71 -8.12
N GLY A 73 -6.89 8.55 -7.08
CA GLY A 73 -7.94 9.51 -6.73
C GLY A 73 -8.24 10.49 -7.86
N ALA A 74 -7.20 11.12 -8.41
CA ALA A 74 -7.29 12.03 -9.55
C ALA A 74 -7.91 11.33 -10.77
N GLN A 75 -7.41 10.14 -11.14
CA GLN A 75 -7.92 9.35 -12.25
C GLN A 75 -9.40 8.98 -12.04
N LYS A 76 -9.77 8.52 -10.84
CA LYS A 76 -11.15 8.18 -10.50
C LYS A 76 -12.07 9.40 -10.37
N SER A 77 -11.53 10.59 -10.14
CA SER A 77 -12.29 11.84 -10.06
C SER A 77 -12.54 12.47 -11.43
N SER A 78 -11.73 12.10 -12.43
CA SER A 78 -11.85 12.60 -13.80
C SER A 78 -13.25 12.34 -14.38
N GLY A 79 -13.81 13.33 -15.08
CA GLY A 79 -15.11 13.23 -15.75
C GLY A 79 -16.35 13.20 -14.83
N LYS A 80 -16.18 13.22 -13.50
CA LYS A 80 -17.31 13.18 -12.55
C LYS A 80 -18.00 14.54 -12.39
N LYS A 81 -18.88 14.63 -11.38
CA LYS A 81 -19.68 15.82 -11.03
C LYS A 81 -18.87 17.12 -10.95
N ALA A 82 -17.62 17.08 -10.45
CA ALA A 82 -16.77 18.26 -10.39
C ALA A 82 -16.43 18.81 -11.78
N PHE A 83 -16.11 17.94 -12.74
CA PHE A 83 -15.90 18.31 -14.14
C PHE A 83 -17.17 18.90 -14.75
N TYR A 84 -18.31 18.22 -14.59
CA TYR A 84 -19.59 18.71 -15.10
C TYR A 84 -19.98 20.10 -14.55
N LYS A 85 -19.81 20.32 -13.23
CA LYS A 85 -20.07 21.62 -12.61
C LYS A 85 -19.17 22.73 -13.17
N LYS A 86 -17.88 22.46 -13.38
CA LYS A 86 -16.95 23.40 -14.01
C LYS A 86 -17.39 23.74 -15.44
N LEU A 87 -17.78 22.73 -16.22
CA LEU A 87 -18.27 22.90 -17.58
C LEU A 87 -19.53 23.79 -17.63
N VAL A 88 -20.52 23.51 -16.77
CA VAL A 88 -21.74 24.33 -16.68
C VAL A 88 -21.42 25.77 -16.25
N ALA A 89 -20.52 25.96 -15.28
CA ALA A 89 -20.09 27.29 -14.85
C ALA A 89 -19.43 28.09 -15.98
N HIS A 90 -18.59 27.46 -16.80
CA HIS A 90 -18.00 28.09 -17.98
C HIS A 90 -19.05 28.48 -19.04
N ARG A 91 -20.09 27.65 -19.25
CA ARG A 91 -21.21 28.00 -20.15
C ARG A 91 -21.99 29.21 -19.64
N ARG A 92 -22.31 29.24 -18.35
CA ARG A 92 -23.06 30.34 -17.71
C ARG A 92 -22.31 31.68 -17.70
N ARG A 93 -20.97 31.66 -17.78
CA ARG A 93 -20.15 32.88 -17.85
C ARG A 93 -20.06 33.48 -19.25
N ARG A 94 -20.39 32.71 -20.29
CA ARG A 94 -20.33 33.13 -21.71
C ARG A 94 -21.62 33.74 -22.23
N ASN A 95 -22.74 33.43 -21.57
CA ASN A 95 -24.04 34.07 -21.80
C ASN A 95 -24.23 35.19 -20.79
#